data_AF-A0A5N8WQG0-F1
#
_entry.id   AF-A0A5N8WQG0-F1
#
_cell.length_a   1.000
_cell.length_b   1.000
_cell.length_c   1.000
_cell.angle_alpha   90.00
_cell.angle_beta   90.00
_cell.angle_gamma   90.00
#
_symmetry.space_group_name_H-M   'P 1'
#
loop_
_entity.id
_entity.type
_entity.pdbx_description
1 polymer ?
#
loop_
_entity_poly.entity_id
_entity_poly.type
_entity_poly.pdbx_seq_one_letter_code
_entity_poly.pdbx_strand_id
1 'polypeptide(L)'
;MERSSDDSGSHRAYKIERAGVSYAPSPDSADAAREKLEKYRRTCATRDALVIAAKRSGLSEVEIAQLSGHSRNTVRSILAKHGESAG
;
A
#
# COMPACT_ATOMS: atom_id res chain seq x y z
N MET A 1 -45.50 -23.46 60.14
CA MET A 1 -44.83 -24.41 59.23
C MET A 1 -45.24 -23.97 57.82
N GLU A 2 -44.41 -23.52 56.89
CA GLU A 2 -42.96 -23.58 56.70
C GLU A 2 -42.45 -22.30 56.00
N ARG A 3 -41.14 -22.06 56.09
CA ARG A 3 -40.38 -21.03 55.37
C ARG A 3 -40.20 -21.46 53.91
N SER A 4 -40.04 -20.51 52.99
CA SER A 4 -38.83 -20.41 52.15
C SER A 4 -38.89 -19.17 51.27
N SER A 5 -37.90 -18.30 51.48
CA SER A 5 -37.37 -17.32 50.55
C SER A 5 -36.97 -18.00 49.23
N ASP A 6 -36.99 -17.28 48.10
CA ASP A 6 -35.80 -17.22 47.26
C ASP A 6 -35.82 -16.00 46.32
N ASP A 7 -34.74 -15.23 46.46
CA ASP A 7 -34.29 -14.12 45.64
C ASP A 7 -33.82 -14.68 44.29
N SER A 8 -34.22 -14.08 43.17
CA SER A 8 -33.50 -14.29 41.91
C SER A 8 -33.69 -13.11 40.98
N GLY A 9 -32.71 -12.21 41.08
CA GLY A 9 -32.56 -11.00 40.29
C GLY A 9 -32.87 -11.21 38.81
N SER A 10 -33.75 -10.34 38.32
CA SER A 10 -34.01 -10.08 36.91
C SER A 10 -32.70 -10.08 36.11
N HIS A 11 -32.52 -11.12 35.30
CA HIS A 11 -31.39 -11.31 34.41
C HIS A 11 -31.15 -10.04 33.58
N ARG A 12 -30.14 -9.27 34.00
CA ARG A 12 -29.59 -8.15 33.27
C ARG A 12 -29.15 -8.66 31.91
N ALA A 13 -29.92 -8.33 30.88
CA ALA A 13 -29.58 -8.60 29.50
C ALA A 13 -28.24 -7.90 29.19
N TYR A 14 -27.15 -8.65 29.23
CA TYR A 14 -25.90 -8.21 28.65
C TYR A 14 -26.10 -8.23 27.14
N LYS A 15 -26.39 -7.05 26.56
CA LYS A 15 -26.13 -6.81 25.14
C LYS A 15 -24.65 -7.09 24.94
N ILE A 16 -24.33 -8.25 24.39
CA ILE A 16 -23.02 -8.52 23.84
C ILE A 16 -22.92 -7.59 22.64
N GLU A 17 -22.37 -6.39 22.87
CA GLU A 17 -21.84 -5.58 21.79
C GLU A 17 -20.76 -6.44 21.16
N ARG A 18 -21.10 -7.03 20.02
CA ARG A 18 -20.20 -7.83 19.21
C ARG A 18 -19.14 -6.86 18.71
N ALA A 19 -18.09 -6.70 19.52
CA ALA A 19 -16.91 -5.92 19.22
C ALA A 19 -16.56 -6.20 17.76
N GLY A 20 -16.55 -5.14 16.95
CA GLY A 20 -16.34 -5.22 15.54
C GLY A 20 -15.14 -6.12 15.29
N VAL A 21 -15.39 -7.25 14.63
CA VAL A 21 -14.32 -8.07 14.08
C VAL A 21 -13.61 -7.13 13.11
N SER A 22 -12.50 -6.55 13.55
CA SER A 22 -11.55 -5.91 12.67
C SER A 22 -11.03 -7.05 11.79
N TYR A 23 -11.71 -7.28 10.68
CA TYR A 23 -11.12 -7.99 9.55
C TYR A 23 -9.97 -7.10 9.11
N ALA A 24 -8.82 -7.23 9.77
CA ALA A 24 -7.57 -6.89 9.15
C ALA A 24 -7.59 -7.67 7.84
N PRO A 25 -7.63 -7.00 6.67
CA PRO A 25 -7.71 -7.70 5.41
C PRO A 25 -6.55 -8.69 5.39
N SER A 26 -6.86 -9.97 5.14
CA SER A 26 -5.82 -10.98 4.95
C SER A 26 -4.79 -10.39 3.98
N PRO A 27 -3.47 -10.56 4.22
CA PRO A 27 -2.44 -10.02 3.34
C PRO A 27 -2.57 -10.51 1.89
N ASP A 28 -3.35 -11.59 1.68
CA ASP A 28 -3.68 -12.23 0.41
C ASP A 28 -5.13 -11.96 -0.07
N SER A 29 -5.83 -11.00 0.54
CA SER A 29 -7.13 -10.53 0.04
C SER A 29 -6.95 -9.71 -1.23
N ALA A 30 -7.94 -9.79 -2.13
CA ALA A 30 -7.94 -9.02 -3.37
C ALA A 30 -7.85 -7.51 -3.12
N ASP A 31 -8.43 -7.01 -2.03
CA ASP A 31 -8.38 -5.60 -1.66
C ASP A 31 -6.99 -5.17 -1.19
N ALA A 32 -6.31 -6.00 -0.37
CA ALA A 32 -4.92 -5.75 0.00
C ALA A 32 -3.98 -5.78 -1.23
N ALA A 33 -4.23 -6.68 -2.19
CA ALA A 33 -3.48 -6.71 -3.44
C ALA A 33 -3.70 -5.45 -4.29
N ARG A 34 -4.96 -4.97 -4.41
CA ARG A 34 -5.30 -3.72 -5.10
C ARG A 34 -4.62 -2.52 -4.46
N GLU A 35 -4.64 -2.43 -3.14
CA GLU A 35 -3.97 -1.36 -2.41
C GLU A 35 -2.44 -1.37 -2.63
N LYS A 36 -1.80 -2.55 -2.57
CA LYS A 36 -0.37 -2.72 -2.85
C LYS A 36 -0.03 -2.29 -4.28
N LEU A 37 -0.83 -2.67 -5.28
CA LEU A 37 -0.64 -2.29 -6.67
C LEU A 37 -0.81 -0.78 -6.89
N GLU A 38 -1.80 -0.17 -6.23
CA GLU A 38 -2.00 1.28 -6.28
C GLU A 38 -0.80 2.03 -5.69
N LYS A 39 -0.29 1.58 -4.55
CA LYS A 39 0.93 2.13 -3.95
C LYS A 39 2.13 1.96 -4.88
N TYR A 40 2.30 0.77 -5.45
CA TYR A 40 3.37 0.49 -6.40
C TYR A 40 3.31 1.41 -7.63
N ARG A 41 2.11 1.65 -8.18
CA ARG A 41 1.89 2.58 -9.29
C ARG A 41 2.40 3.98 -8.96
N ARG A 42 2.11 4.49 -7.76
CA ARG A 42 2.59 5.81 -7.30
C ARG A 42 4.11 5.84 -7.14
N THR A 43 4.70 4.77 -6.62
CA THR A 43 6.17 4.64 -6.54
C THR A 43 6.80 4.67 -7.92
N CYS A 44 6.24 3.95 -8.90
CA CYS A 44 6.71 3.98 -10.29
C CYS A 44 6.61 5.39 -10.91
N ALA A 45 5.52 6.11 -10.67
CA ALA A 45 5.38 7.50 -11.13
C ALA A 45 6.45 8.42 -10.52
N THR A 46 6.73 8.25 -9.22
CA THR A 46 7.77 9.00 -8.52
C THR A 46 9.16 8.69 -9.08
N ARG A 47 9.47 7.40 -9.30
CA ARG A 47 10.70 6.95 -9.95
C ARG A 47 10.86 7.61 -11.32
N ASP A 48 9.83 7.55 -12.16
CA ASP A 48 9.89 8.10 -13.52
C ASP A 48 10.18 9.61 -13.48
N ALA A 49 9.53 10.35 -12.58
CA ALA A 49 9.77 11.79 -12.40
C ALA A 49 11.22 12.09 -11.98
N LEU A 50 11.80 11.29 -11.07
CA LEU A 50 13.19 11.44 -10.64
C LEU A 50 14.18 11.14 -11.79
N VAL A 51 13.91 10.10 -12.58
CA VAL A 51 14.72 9.76 -13.76
C VAL A 51 14.73 10.91 -14.78
N ILE A 52 13.56 11.49 -15.07
CA ILE A 52 13.43 12.62 -15.98
C ILE A 52 14.16 13.85 -15.44
N ALA A 53 13.97 14.18 -14.16
CA ALA A 53 14.63 15.32 -13.53
C ALA A 53 16.16 15.18 -13.56
N ALA A 54 16.68 13.98 -13.27
CA ALA A 54 18.11 13.69 -13.35
C ALA A 54 18.64 13.86 -14.77
N LYS A 55 17.91 13.35 -15.77
CA LYS A 55 18.30 13.48 -17.18
C LYS A 55 18.34 14.94 -17.63
N ARG A 56 17.32 15.72 -17.27
CA ARG A 56 17.26 17.17 -17.54
C ARG A 56 18.33 17.97 -16.81
N SER A 57 18.81 17.46 -15.67
CA SER A 57 19.93 18.04 -14.92
C SER A 57 21.30 17.68 -15.51
N GLY A 58 21.34 16.92 -16.62
CA GLY A 58 22.56 16.60 -17.34
C GLY A 58 23.19 15.25 -16.97
N LEU A 59 22.59 14.45 -16.08
CA LEU A 59 23.14 13.14 -15.75
C LEU A 59 23.01 12.17 -16.94
N SER A 60 24.04 11.36 -17.12
CA SER A 60 24.03 10.30 -18.13
C SER A 60 23.09 9.15 -17.73
N GLU A 61 22.63 8.38 -18.72
CA GLU A 61 21.79 7.20 -18.47
C GLU A 61 22.48 6.17 -17.55
N VAL A 62 23.83 6.12 -17.60
CA VAL A 62 24.65 5.19 -16.82
C VAL A 62 24.68 5.62 -15.35
N GLU A 63 24.90 6.91 -15.08
CA GLU A 63 24.86 7.45 -13.72
C GLU A 63 23.48 7.29 -13.09
N ILE A 64 22.42 7.58 -13.85
CA ILE A 64 21.04 7.40 -13.38
C ILE A 64 20.79 5.93 -13.04
N ALA A 65 21.22 4.99 -13.89
CA ALA A 65 21.05 3.55 -13.66
C ALA A 65 21.77 3.07 -12.38
N GLN A 66 23.00 3.53 -12.17
CA GLN A 66 23.78 3.21 -10.97
C GLN A 66 23.13 3.76 -9.70
N LEU A 67 22.68 5.02 -9.71
CA LEU A 67 22.05 5.66 -8.55
C LEU A 67 20.67 5.07 -8.24
N SER A 68 19.88 4.74 -9.26
CA SER A 68 18.53 4.20 -9.07
C SER A 68 18.51 2.70 -8.82
N GLY A 69 19.65 2.00 -8.96
CA GLY A 69 19.70 0.53 -8.89
C GLY A 69 18.92 -0.17 -10.01
N HIS A 70 18.80 0.47 -11.18
CA HIS A 70 18.07 -0.09 -12.32
C HIS A 70 19.01 -0.41 -13.48
N SER A 71 18.54 -1.26 -14.40
CA SER A 71 19.27 -1.46 -15.64
C SER A 71 19.22 -0.18 -16.49
N ARG A 72 20.25 0.04 -17.29
CA ARG A 72 20.27 1.14 -18.28
C ARG A 72 19.08 1.06 -19.26
N ASN A 73 18.63 -0.15 -19.58
CA ASN A 73 17.48 -0.37 -20.46
C ASN A 73 16.18 0.13 -19.81
N THR A 74 16.02 -0.05 -18.50
CA THR A 74 14.88 0.48 -17.74
C THR A 74 14.89 2.01 -17.77
N VAL A 75 16.04 2.64 -17.55
CA VAL A 75 16.18 4.10 -17.63
C VAL A 75 15.81 4.60 -19.03
N ARG A 76 16.35 3.99 -20.09
CA ARG A 76 16.01 4.32 -21.47
C ARG A 76 14.53 4.19 -21.77
N SER A 77 13.90 3.11 -21.33
CA SER A 77 12.46 2.88 -21.54
C SER A 77 11.61 3.95 -20.85
N ILE A 78 11.98 4.35 -19.62
CA ILE A 78 11.33 5.45 -18.91
C ILE A 78 11.48 6.75 -19.71
N LEU A 79 12.71 7.12 -20.10
CA LEU A 79 12.95 8.35 -20.86
C LEU A 79 12.20 8.36 -22.19
N ALA A 80 12.21 7.25 -22.93
CA ALA A 80 11.48 7.10 -24.20
C ALA A 80 9.97 7.28 -24.04
N LYS A 81 9.38 6.69 -22.97
CA LYS A 81 7.96 6.84 -22.67
C LYS A 81 7.56 8.30 -22.42
N HIS A 82 8.48 9.11 -21.90
CA HIS A 82 8.25 10.51 -21.54
C HIS A 82 8.83 11.51 -22.55
N GLY A 83 9.27 11.06 -23.73
CA GLY A 83 9.79 11.93 -24.79
C GLY A 83 11.18 12.52 -24.55
N GLU A 84 11.90 12.01 -23.56
CA GLU A 84 13.26 12.43 -23.17
C GLU A 84 14.33 11.51 -23.79
N SER A 85 13.97 10.71 -24.80
CA SER A 85 14.92 9.91 -25.56
C SER A 85 15.95 10.83 -26.20
N ALA A 86 17.22 10.60 -25.88
CA ALA A 86 18.34 11.27 -26.52
C ALA A 86 18.28 11.03 -28.04
N GLY A 87 18.32 12.13 -28.81
CA GLY A 87 18.90 12.11 -30.15
C GLY A 87 20.41 11.87 -30.08
#